data_AF-A0A1Y1Q616-F1
#
_entry.id   AF-A0A1Y1Q616-F1
#
_cell.length_a   1.000
_cell.length_b   1.000
_cell.length_c   1.000
_cell.angle_alpha   90.00
_cell.angle_beta   90.00
_cell.angle_gamma   90.00
#
_symmetry.space_group_name_H-M   'P 1'
#
loop_
_entity.id
_entity.type
_entity.pdbx_description
1 polymer ?
#
loop_
_entity_poly.entity_id
_entity_poly.type
_entity_poly.pdbx_seq_one_letter_code
_entity_poly.pdbx_strand_id
1 'polypeptide(L)'
;MLVYIVDKNGNHLMPTRRLGKVRRWLKQGQAVIVSHAPFTIKLLFETGDCIQPLTLGIDTGYKTVGISVISSKQELLSAEIQLRTDVSEKLTDKRMYRRSRRNWLRYRQPRFLNRKKAISLVPSVLHKINSHLRIIKWVKSWLPVAKIVIEMGNFDPHKLKNPEIQGIEYQQGEQWGYENLKAYILDRDGHQCYFYQAKGNCSEKMHVHHIVYRSSGGTDAPSNLITLCEKHHALVHKNRLKLGIVQFKSLKSATIMNIVNNQLCHKLPTAQTTFGYMTKILRTQLGLAKSHANDAYVIAGSNDQQRLPTLKLLFKRKNDRSLQKQPLKGG
;
A
#
# COMPACT_ATOMS: atom_id res chain seq x y z
N MET A 1 7.63 3.50 28.97
CA MET A 1 6.50 2.73 28.40
C MET A 1 5.20 3.45 28.72
N LEU A 2 4.33 3.61 27.74
CA LEU A 2 3.03 4.24 27.90
C LEU A 2 1.96 3.14 28.05
N VAL A 3 1.03 3.28 28.99
CA VAL A 3 -0.04 2.32 29.24
C VAL A 3 -1.38 2.96 28.88
N TYR A 4 -2.14 2.30 27.99
CA TYR A 4 -3.45 2.77 27.57
C TYR A 4 -4.52 2.26 28.52
N ILE A 5 -5.55 3.09 28.75
CA ILE A 5 -6.54 2.88 29.80
C ILE A 5 -7.92 2.91 29.19
N VAL A 6 -8.73 1.92 29.57
CA VAL A 6 -10.15 1.85 29.28
C VAL A 6 -10.90 1.88 30.61
N ASP A 7 -11.97 2.66 30.66
CA ASP A 7 -12.84 2.75 31.82
C ASP A 7 -13.69 1.47 32.00
N LYS A 8 -14.33 1.31 33.17
CA LYS A 8 -15.27 0.22 33.47
C LYS A 8 -16.36 0.10 32.40
N ASN A 9 -16.85 1.24 31.90
CA ASN A 9 -17.89 1.33 30.87
C ASN A 9 -17.40 1.05 29.44
N GLY A 10 -16.09 0.87 29.23
CA GLY A 10 -15.51 0.64 27.90
C GLY A 10 -15.05 1.90 27.17
N ASN A 11 -15.23 3.08 27.78
CA ASN A 11 -14.75 4.36 27.22
C ASN A 11 -13.22 4.48 27.32
N HIS A 12 -12.60 5.14 26.35
CA HIS A 12 -11.15 5.29 26.29
C HIS A 12 -10.69 6.54 27.03
N LEU A 13 -9.74 6.36 27.95
CA LEU A 13 -9.16 7.44 28.76
C LEU A 13 -7.76 7.83 28.28
N MET A 14 -7.24 8.94 28.80
CA MET A 14 -5.84 9.31 28.56
C MET A 14 -4.87 8.23 29.07
N PRO A 15 -3.83 7.90 28.29
CA PRO A 15 -2.83 6.94 28.71
C PRO A 15 -1.92 7.48 29.81
N THR A 16 -1.32 6.59 30.61
CA THR A 16 -0.45 6.96 31.74
C THR A 16 0.96 6.41 31.60
N ARG A 17 1.94 7.17 32.11
CA ARG A 17 3.32 6.72 32.32
C ARG A 17 3.58 6.24 33.75
N ARG A 18 2.59 6.35 34.65
CA ARG A 18 2.73 5.99 36.08
C ARG A 18 2.66 4.47 36.29
N LEU A 19 3.72 3.76 35.89
CA LEU A 19 3.79 2.30 35.93
C LEU A 19 3.59 1.72 37.35
N GLY A 20 4.06 2.41 38.39
CA GLY A 20 3.83 1.98 39.78
C GLY A 20 2.36 1.97 40.19
N LYS A 21 1.55 2.90 39.66
CA LYS A 21 0.09 2.94 39.91
C LYS A 21 -0.59 1.77 39.18
N VAL A 22 -0.24 1.57 37.91
CA VAL A 22 -0.74 0.47 37.08
C VAL A 22 -0.46 -0.89 37.72
N ARG A 23 0.77 -1.13 38.20
CA ARG A 23 1.13 -2.38 38.87
C ARG A 23 0.32 -2.61 40.14
N ARG A 24 0.08 -1.57 40.95
CA ARG A 24 -0.76 -1.68 42.16
C ARG A 24 -2.20 -2.05 41.81
N TRP A 25 -2.79 -1.39 40.82
CA TRP A 25 -4.14 -1.73 40.35
C TRP A 25 -4.26 -3.17 39.88
N LEU A 26 -3.27 -3.68 39.13
CA LEU A 26 -3.26 -5.08 38.69
C LEU A 26 -3.10 -6.05 39.86
N LYS A 27 -2.20 -5.76 40.83
CA LYS A 27 -2.01 -6.61 42.02
C LYS A 27 -3.24 -6.64 42.93
N GLN A 28 -3.96 -5.52 43.04
CA GLN A 28 -5.15 -5.38 43.88
C GLN A 28 -6.43 -5.88 43.17
N GLY A 29 -6.34 -6.39 41.93
CA GLY A 29 -7.52 -6.82 41.17
C GLY A 29 -8.45 -5.68 40.75
N GLN A 30 -7.99 -4.42 40.78
CA GLN A 30 -8.76 -3.23 40.40
C GLN A 30 -8.71 -2.94 38.89
N ALA A 31 -7.86 -3.63 38.15
CA ALA A 31 -7.74 -3.52 36.70
C ALA A 31 -7.43 -4.87 36.06
N VAL A 32 -7.84 -5.06 34.80
CA VAL A 32 -7.61 -6.27 34.00
C VAL A 32 -6.85 -5.90 32.73
N ILE A 33 -5.94 -6.76 32.29
CA ILE A 33 -5.21 -6.58 31.03
C ILE A 33 -6.15 -6.96 29.87
N VAL A 34 -6.37 -6.03 28.94
CA VAL A 34 -7.20 -6.27 27.74
C VAL A 34 -6.34 -6.60 26.53
N SER A 35 -5.18 -5.96 26.41
CA SER A 35 -4.26 -6.13 25.28
C SER A 35 -2.82 -5.99 25.73
N HIS A 36 -1.93 -6.76 25.13
CA HIS A 36 -0.49 -6.66 25.34
C HIS A 36 0.21 -5.77 24.29
N ALA A 37 -0.42 -5.52 23.14
CA ALA A 37 0.16 -4.76 22.03
C ALA A 37 -0.90 -3.87 21.32
N PRO A 38 -1.02 -2.59 21.70
CA PRO A 38 -0.29 -1.94 22.80
C PRO A 38 -0.77 -2.43 24.17
N PHE A 39 0.03 -2.19 25.22
CA PHE A 39 -0.32 -2.59 26.58
C PHE A 39 -1.49 -1.74 27.09
N THR A 40 -2.66 -2.37 27.18
CA THR A 40 -3.93 -1.72 27.51
C THR A 40 -4.56 -2.41 28.70
N ILE A 41 -4.96 -1.63 29.70
CA ILE A 41 -5.68 -2.10 30.88
C ILE A 41 -7.11 -1.55 30.88
N LYS A 42 -8.03 -2.32 31.46
CA LYS A 42 -9.38 -1.87 31.79
C LYS A 42 -9.51 -1.71 33.30
N LEU A 43 -9.98 -0.55 33.75
CA LEU A 43 -10.27 -0.29 35.16
C LEU A 43 -11.61 -0.93 35.54
N LEU A 44 -11.72 -1.43 36.77
CA LEU A 44 -12.94 -2.05 37.31
C LEU A 44 -13.69 -1.15 38.30
N PHE A 45 -13.13 0.01 38.63
CA PHE A 45 -13.71 1.03 39.50
C PHE A 45 -14.09 2.27 38.69
N GLU A 46 -14.97 3.10 39.25
CA GLU A 46 -15.44 4.31 38.60
C GLU A 46 -14.35 5.37 38.56
N THR A 47 -14.20 6.01 37.40
CA THR A 47 -13.24 7.09 37.18
C THR A 47 -13.90 8.24 36.44
N GLY A 48 -13.41 9.46 36.67
CA GLY A 48 -13.86 10.64 35.93
C GLY A 48 -13.34 10.68 34.49
N ASP A 49 -14.02 11.45 33.65
CA ASP A 49 -13.71 11.61 32.23
C ASP A 49 -12.42 12.43 32.00
N CYS A 50 -11.28 11.75 32.09
CA CYS A 50 -9.97 12.34 31.81
C CYS A 50 -9.66 12.26 30.31
N ILE A 51 -10.33 13.08 29.49
CA ILE A 51 -10.18 13.10 28.03
C ILE A 51 -9.62 14.45 27.56
N GLN A 52 -8.75 14.40 26.56
CA GLN A 52 -8.20 15.56 25.83
C GLN A 52 -8.39 15.30 24.34
N PRO A 53 -8.58 16.35 23.52
CA PRO A 53 -8.69 16.17 22.07
C PRO A 53 -7.37 15.64 21.51
N LEU A 54 -7.45 14.49 20.84
CA LEU A 54 -6.32 13.86 20.15
C LEU A 54 -6.46 13.96 18.65
N THR A 55 -5.33 14.22 17.99
CA THR A 55 -5.23 14.22 16.54
C THR A 55 -4.43 13.01 16.07
N LEU A 56 -5.03 12.21 15.19
CA LEU A 56 -4.42 11.06 14.52
C LEU A 56 -3.92 11.49 13.14
N GLY A 57 -2.60 11.51 12.95
CA GLY A 57 -1.96 11.70 11.65
C GLY A 57 -1.64 10.37 10.99
N ILE A 58 -1.94 10.27 9.69
CA ILE A 58 -1.74 9.06 8.89
C ILE A 58 -1.01 9.39 7.60
N ASP A 59 0.21 8.87 7.45
CA ASP A 59 0.94 8.84 6.19
C ASP A 59 0.54 7.57 5.42
N THR A 60 -0.17 7.76 4.31
CA THR A 60 -0.69 6.69 3.46
C THR A 60 0.36 6.24 2.46
N GLY A 61 1.06 5.14 2.77
CA GLY A 61 2.03 4.54 1.85
C GLY A 61 1.58 3.21 1.24
N TYR A 62 2.23 2.85 0.11
CA TYR A 62 1.94 1.59 -0.58
C TYR A 62 2.39 0.36 0.21
N LYS A 63 3.60 0.38 0.77
CA LYS A 63 4.19 -0.74 1.53
C LYS A 63 4.08 -0.55 3.04
N THR A 64 4.09 0.68 3.49
CA THR A 64 4.28 1.09 4.87
C THR A 64 3.34 2.25 5.15
N VAL A 65 2.70 2.24 6.31
CA VAL A 65 1.80 3.30 6.77
C VAL A 65 2.39 3.90 8.02
N GLY A 66 2.57 5.21 8.03
CA GLY A 66 2.98 5.95 9.21
C GLY A 66 1.76 6.33 10.03
N ILE A 67 1.89 6.22 11.34
CA ILE A 67 0.85 6.61 12.29
C ILE A 67 1.49 7.41 13.41
N SER A 68 0.90 8.56 13.70
CA SER A 68 1.18 9.29 14.91
C SER A 68 -0.12 9.76 15.56
N VAL A 69 -0.18 9.71 16.89
CA VAL A 69 -1.28 10.31 17.65
C VAL A 69 -0.68 11.33 18.59
N ILE A 70 -1.12 12.59 18.46
CA ILE A 70 -0.60 13.69 19.26
C ILE A 70 -1.69 14.26 20.17
N SER A 71 -1.27 14.68 21.36
CA SER A 71 -2.00 15.66 22.17
C SER A 71 -1.35 17.02 22.03
N SER A 72 -1.87 18.04 22.72
CA SER A 72 -1.24 19.36 22.77
C SER A 72 0.18 19.34 23.37
N LYS A 73 0.52 18.35 24.20
CA LYS A 73 1.77 18.32 24.97
C LYS A 73 2.77 17.26 24.52
N GLN A 74 2.27 16.10 24.08
CA GLN A 74 3.13 14.95 23.81
C GLN A 74 2.55 14.06 22.70
N GLU A 75 3.43 13.31 22.08
CA GLU A 75 3.06 12.18 21.25
C GLU A 75 2.61 11.01 22.14
N LEU A 76 1.49 10.37 21.78
CA LEU A 76 0.91 9.24 22.49
C LEU A 76 1.08 7.92 21.73
N LEU A 77 1.33 7.97 20.43
CA LEU A 77 1.70 6.82 19.62
C LEU A 77 2.60 7.29 18.49
N SER A 78 3.69 6.57 18.24
CA SER A 78 4.49 6.65 17.02
C SER A 78 4.64 5.23 16.46
N ALA A 79 4.16 4.96 15.24
CA ALA A 79 4.25 3.63 14.65
C ALA A 79 4.42 3.64 13.13
N GLU A 80 5.21 2.68 12.63
CA GLU A 80 5.27 2.32 11.21
C GLU A 80 4.71 0.92 11.02
N ILE A 81 3.67 0.80 10.21
CA ILE A 81 2.98 -0.46 9.97
C ILE A 81 3.29 -0.95 8.57
N GLN A 82 3.93 -2.11 8.47
CA GLN A 82 4.16 -2.76 7.18
C GLN A 82 2.87 -3.42 6.67
N LEU A 83 2.41 -2.96 5.51
CA LEU A 83 1.28 -3.52 4.80
C LEU A 83 1.68 -4.73 3.96
N ARG A 84 0.68 -5.55 3.69
CA ARG A 84 0.79 -6.76 2.89
C ARG A 84 0.83 -6.43 1.39
N THR A 85 1.86 -6.90 0.69
CA THR A 85 2.08 -6.66 -0.76
C THR A 85 1.85 -7.90 -1.64
N ASP A 86 1.95 -9.11 -1.08
CA ASP A 86 1.88 -10.41 -1.78
C ASP A 86 0.50 -10.76 -2.38
N VAL A 87 -0.52 -9.91 -2.21
CA VAL A 87 -1.90 -10.21 -2.63
C VAL A 87 -1.98 -10.36 -4.14
N SER A 88 -1.27 -9.51 -4.89
CA SER A 88 -1.24 -9.56 -6.34
C SER A 88 -0.63 -10.86 -6.85
N GLU A 89 0.51 -11.26 -6.28
CA GLU A 89 1.21 -12.50 -6.60
C GLU A 89 0.33 -13.71 -6.32
N LYS A 90 -0.27 -13.79 -5.11
CA LYS A 90 -1.17 -14.89 -4.74
C LYS A 90 -2.41 -15.02 -5.62
N LEU A 91 -2.93 -13.90 -6.14
CA LEU A 91 -4.02 -13.92 -7.13
C LEU A 91 -3.55 -14.44 -8.48
N THR A 92 -2.33 -14.09 -8.89
CA THR A 92 -1.67 -14.63 -10.09
C THR A 92 -1.43 -16.13 -9.96
N ASP A 93 -0.87 -16.60 -8.85
CA ASP A 93 -0.64 -18.03 -8.58
C ASP A 93 -1.96 -18.80 -8.59
N LYS A 94 -2.98 -18.28 -7.90
CA LYS A 94 -4.32 -18.86 -7.89
C LYS A 94 -4.88 -18.98 -9.31
N ARG A 95 -4.65 -17.98 -10.18
CA ARG A 95 -5.04 -18.02 -11.59
C ARG A 95 -4.24 -19.08 -12.35
N MET A 96 -2.92 -19.15 -12.15
CA MET A 96 -2.04 -20.12 -12.80
C MET A 96 -2.43 -21.56 -12.43
N TYR A 97 -2.57 -21.89 -11.15
CA TYR A 97 -2.99 -23.23 -10.71
C TYR A 97 -4.36 -23.63 -11.24
N ARG A 98 -5.31 -22.69 -11.34
CA ARG A 98 -6.61 -22.94 -11.97
C ARG A 98 -6.49 -23.19 -13.47
N ARG A 99 -5.51 -22.60 -14.15
CA ARG A 99 -5.23 -22.87 -15.56
C ARG A 99 -4.57 -24.25 -15.73
N SER A 100 -3.52 -24.54 -14.97
CA SER A 100 -2.81 -25.83 -15.06
C SER A 100 -3.74 -27.00 -14.76
N ARG A 101 -4.58 -26.91 -13.73
CA ARG A 101 -5.57 -27.97 -13.44
C ARG A 101 -6.59 -28.19 -14.56
N ARG A 102 -6.99 -27.14 -15.28
CA ARG A 102 -7.87 -27.30 -16.46
C ARG A 102 -7.14 -27.95 -17.63
N ASN A 103 -5.85 -27.64 -17.79
CA ASN A 103 -5.04 -28.26 -18.82
C ASN A 103 -4.81 -29.76 -18.55
N TRP A 104 -4.65 -30.13 -17.28
CA TRP A 104 -4.41 -31.52 -16.90
C TRP A 104 -5.68 -32.37 -16.77
N LEU A 105 -6.81 -31.77 -16.39
CA LEU A 105 -8.08 -32.49 -16.19
C LEU A 105 -9.02 -32.25 -17.38
N ARG A 106 -9.10 -33.21 -18.31
CA ARG A 106 -9.92 -33.16 -19.53
C ARG A 106 -11.39 -32.81 -19.28
N TYR A 107 -11.95 -33.21 -18.14
CA TYR A 107 -13.35 -32.95 -17.76
C TYR A 107 -13.62 -31.54 -17.23
N ARG A 108 -12.58 -30.73 -16.95
CA ARG A 108 -12.74 -29.47 -16.22
C ARG A 108 -12.84 -28.26 -17.16
N GLN A 109 -14.06 -27.98 -17.62
CA GLN A 109 -14.36 -26.83 -18.48
C GLN A 109 -14.25 -25.46 -17.78
N PRO A 110 -13.93 -24.38 -18.53
CA PRO A 110 -13.90 -23.02 -17.99
C PRO A 110 -15.30 -22.47 -17.71
N ARG A 111 -15.58 -22.11 -16.45
CA ARG A 111 -16.86 -21.53 -16.04
C ARG A 111 -16.81 -19.99 -16.09
N PHE A 112 -16.90 -19.41 -17.28
CA PHE A 112 -16.91 -17.96 -17.48
C PHE A 112 -18.19 -17.30 -16.94
N LEU A 113 -19.34 -17.97 -17.14
CA LEU A 113 -20.66 -17.49 -16.71
C LEU A 113 -20.81 -17.37 -15.18
N ASN A 114 -20.00 -18.10 -14.41
CA ASN A 114 -20.03 -18.03 -12.94
C ASN A 114 -19.29 -16.80 -12.39
N ARG A 115 -18.71 -15.96 -13.25
CA ARG A 115 -18.05 -14.72 -12.85
C ARG A 115 -19.10 -13.63 -12.74
N LYS A 116 -19.57 -13.35 -11.53
CA LYS A 116 -20.33 -12.12 -11.27
C LYS A 116 -19.46 -10.92 -11.68
N LYS A 117 -20.01 -10.00 -12.49
CA LYS A 117 -19.40 -8.68 -12.75
C LYS A 117 -19.39 -7.90 -11.42
N ALA A 118 -18.36 -8.09 -10.62
CA ALA A 118 -18.16 -7.26 -9.45
C ALA A 118 -17.61 -5.92 -9.93
N ILE A 119 -18.46 -4.89 -9.95
CA ILE A 119 -18.06 -3.49 -10.16
C ILE A 119 -17.20 -2.97 -8.99
N SER A 120 -17.12 -3.73 -7.89
CA SER A 120 -16.32 -3.38 -6.72
C SER A 120 -14.84 -3.67 -6.98
N LEU A 121 -14.03 -2.60 -6.93
CA LEU A 121 -12.56 -2.51 -6.86
C LEU A 121 -11.75 -3.82 -6.84
N VAL A 122 -10.64 -3.84 -7.58
CA VAL A 122 -9.70 -4.98 -7.61
C VAL A 122 -9.33 -5.42 -6.17
N PRO A 123 -9.34 -6.73 -5.85
CA PRO A 123 -9.13 -7.21 -4.48
C PRO A 123 -7.84 -6.73 -3.80
N SER A 124 -6.78 -6.47 -4.58
CA SER A 124 -5.52 -5.90 -4.06
C SER A 124 -5.69 -4.46 -3.55
N VAL A 125 -6.43 -3.62 -4.27
CA VAL A 125 -6.75 -2.24 -3.89
C VAL A 125 -7.70 -2.24 -2.70
N LEU A 126 -8.75 -3.07 -2.75
CA LEU A 126 -9.69 -3.23 -1.64
C LEU A 126 -8.99 -3.67 -0.35
N HIS A 127 -8.03 -4.59 -0.44
CA HIS A 127 -7.24 -5.02 0.70
C HIS A 127 -6.44 -3.87 1.31
N LYS A 128 -5.85 -2.98 0.50
CA LYS A 128 -5.13 -1.80 0.99
C LYS A 128 -6.06 -0.83 1.70
N ILE A 129 -7.22 -0.50 1.11
CA ILE A 129 -8.23 0.36 1.74
C ILE A 129 -8.65 -0.22 3.11
N ASN A 130 -9.01 -1.51 3.13
CA ASN A 130 -9.43 -2.17 4.36
C ASN A 130 -8.31 -2.25 5.40
N SER A 131 -7.05 -2.33 4.98
CA SER A 131 -5.91 -2.31 5.91
C SER A 131 -5.75 -0.96 6.60
N HIS A 132 -5.88 0.15 5.87
CA HIS A 132 -5.87 1.50 6.45
C HIS A 132 -7.07 1.71 7.39
N LEU A 133 -8.27 1.29 7.00
CA LEU A 133 -9.45 1.36 7.88
C LEU A 133 -9.29 0.51 9.14
N ARG A 134 -8.69 -0.67 9.03
CA ARG A 134 -8.38 -1.53 10.18
C ARG A 134 -7.38 -0.88 11.11
N ILE A 135 -6.38 -0.20 10.57
CA ILE A 135 -5.41 0.58 11.34
C ILE A 135 -6.12 1.67 12.15
N ILE A 136 -6.99 2.45 11.51
CA ILE A 136 -7.73 3.53 12.17
C ILE A 136 -8.63 2.98 13.27
N LYS A 137 -9.36 1.89 12.98
CA LYS A 137 -10.19 1.21 13.97
C LYS A 137 -9.36 0.66 15.13
N TRP A 138 -8.18 0.13 14.85
CA TRP A 138 -7.27 -0.35 15.86
C TRP A 138 -6.82 0.78 16.77
N VAL A 139 -6.41 1.94 16.25
CA VAL A 139 -6.05 3.10 17.10
C VAL A 139 -7.25 3.60 17.92
N LYS A 140 -8.41 3.72 17.30
CA LYS A 140 -9.65 4.14 17.97
C LYS A 140 -10.12 3.19 19.06
N SER A 141 -9.65 1.94 19.10
CA SER A 141 -10.08 0.97 20.11
C SER A 141 -9.36 1.10 21.45
N TRP A 142 -8.42 2.03 21.58
CA TRP A 142 -7.68 2.28 22.83
C TRP A 142 -7.32 3.75 23.06
N LEU A 143 -7.59 4.66 22.12
CA LEU A 143 -7.48 6.11 22.32
C LEU A 143 -8.75 6.86 21.90
N PRO A 144 -9.15 7.90 22.65
CA PRO A 144 -10.23 8.80 22.26
C PRO A 144 -9.74 9.80 21.19
N VAL A 145 -9.76 9.38 19.93
CA VAL A 145 -9.35 10.22 18.79
C VAL A 145 -10.47 11.16 18.39
N ALA A 146 -10.23 12.47 18.50
CA ALA A 146 -11.18 13.51 18.11
C ALA A 146 -11.06 13.89 16.62
N LYS A 147 -9.82 14.02 16.13
CA LYS A 147 -9.51 14.49 14.78
C LYS A 147 -8.64 13.49 14.03
N ILE A 148 -8.92 13.28 12.75
CA ILE A 148 -8.10 12.44 11.87
C ILE A 148 -7.58 13.32 10.74
N VAL A 149 -6.29 13.21 10.44
CA VAL A 149 -5.63 13.89 9.33
C VAL A 149 -4.91 12.85 8.49
N ILE A 150 -5.17 12.85 7.18
CA ILE A 150 -4.65 11.86 6.24
C ILE A 150 -3.86 12.59 5.14
N GLU A 151 -2.67 12.09 4.83
CA GLU A 151 -1.91 12.59 3.68
C GLU A 151 -2.52 12.10 2.36
N MET A 152 -2.71 13.03 1.44
CA MET A 152 -3.13 12.80 0.07
C MET A 152 -1.92 12.85 -0.86
N GLY A 153 -1.77 11.79 -1.65
CA GLY A 153 -0.89 11.78 -2.81
C GLY A 153 -1.43 12.74 -3.88
N ASN A 154 -0.72 13.85 -4.10
CA ASN A 154 -1.18 14.94 -4.97
C ASN A 154 -0.91 14.73 -6.46
N PHE A 155 -0.77 13.48 -6.92
CA PHE A 155 -0.27 13.22 -8.26
C PHE A 155 -1.17 12.24 -8.96
N ASP A 156 -2.14 12.76 -9.70
CA ASP A 156 -2.76 11.97 -10.75
C ASP A 156 -1.80 11.89 -11.94
N PRO A 157 -1.10 10.74 -12.13
CA PRO A 157 -0.12 10.63 -13.20
C PRO A 157 -0.75 10.76 -14.58
N HIS A 158 -2.05 10.54 -14.72
CA HIS A 158 -2.77 10.75 -15.96
C HIS A 158 -2.92 12.25 -16.25
N LYS A 159 -3.36 13.05 -15.28
CA LYS A 159 -3.42 14.52 -15.41
C LYS A 159 -2.05 15.17 -15.65
N LEU A 160 -0.97 14.60 -15.13
CA LEU A 160 0.37 15.12 -15.39
C LEU A 160 0.80 14.91 -16.85
N LYS A 161 0.35 13.82 -17.49
CA LYS A 161 0.62 13.53 -18.91
C LYS A 161 -0.32 14.28 -19.85
N ASN A 162 -1.59 14.44 -19.46
CA ASN A 162 -2.57 15.21 -20.19
C ASN A 162 -3.51 15.92 -19.19
N PRO A 163 -3.34 17.24 -18.97
CA PRO A 163 -4.08 18.02 -17.96
C PRO A 163 -5.60 18.07 -18.16
N GLU A 164 -6.07 17.85 -19.39
CA GLU A 164 -7.48 17.99 -19.78
C GLU A 164 -8.30 16.70 -19.64
N ILE A 165 -7.69 15.59 -19.23
CA ILE A 165 -8.38 14.28 -19.16
C ILE A 165 -9.64 14.36 -18.29
N GLN A 166 -10.79 13.99 -18.87
CA GLN A 166 -12.07 13.90 -18.17
C GLN A 166 -12.77 12.55 -18.37
N GLY A 167 -13.41 12.05 -17.30
CA GLY A 167 -14.37 10.94 -17.36
C GLY A 167 -13.82 9.65 -17.98
N ILE A 168 -14.33 9.29 -19.16
CA ILE A 168 -14.01 8.02 -19.86
C ILE A 168 -12.56 8.02 -20.35
N GLU A 169 -11.95 9.18 -20.59
CA GLU A 169 -10.57 9.32 -21.07
C GLU A 169 -9.53 8.77 -20.08
N TYR A 170 -9.87 8.66 -18.79
CA TYR A 170 -9.05 7.93 -17.81
C TYR A 170 -8.88 6.45 -18.14
N GLN A 171 -9.85 5.87 -18.85
CA GLN A 171 -9.82 4.49 -19.33
C GLN A 171 -9.17 4.40 -20.73
N GLN A 172 -9.11 5.51 -21.45
CA GLN A 172 -8.52 5.65 -22.79
C GLN A 172 -7.07 6.11 -22.66
N GLY A 173 -6.16 5.16 -22.40
CA GLY A 173 -4.72 5.47 -22.35
C GLY A 173 -4.12 5.76 -23.73
N GLU A 174 -2.79 5.89 -23.79
CA GLU A 174 -1.98 6.06 -25.03
C GLU A 174 -2.23 4.99 -26.12
N GLN A 175 -2.99 3.93 -25.80
CA GLN A 175 -3.34 2.82 -26.69
C GLN A 175 -4.69 3.04 -27.40
N TRP A 176 -5.38 4.15 -27.12
CA TRP A 176 -6.66 4.47 -27.73
C TRP A 176 -6.52 4.57 -29.26
N GLY A 177 -7.36 3.85 -30.00
CA GLY A 177 -7.28 3.75 -31.46
C GLY A 177 -6.54 2.50 -31.99
N TYR A 178 -5.87 1.72 -31.14
CA TYR A 178 -5.25 0.45 -31.53
C TYR A 178 -6.05 -0.74 -31.02
N GLU A 179 -6.17 -1.78 -31.84
CA GLU A 179 -6.90 -3.00 -31.46
C GLU A 179 -6.30 -3.70 -30.23
N ASN A 180 -4.97 -3.65 -30.10
CA ASN A 180 -4.23 -4.36 -29.06
C ASN A 180 -2.94 -3.62 -28.71
N LEU A 181 -2.45 -3.82 -27.47
CA LEU A 181 -1.16 -3.31 -26.99
C LEU A 181 0.01 -3.65 -27.94
N LYS A 182 -0.03 -4.85 -28.53
CA LYS A 182 0.98 -5.28 -29.50
C LYS A 182 1.01 -4.38 -30.73
N ALA A 183 -0.17 -4.03 -31.27
CA ALA A 183 -0.28 -3.19 -32.45
C ALA A 183 0.27 -1.78 -32.18
N TYR A 184 -0.10 -1.20 -31.04
CA TYR A 184 0.43 0.09 -30.59
C TYR A 184 1.95 0.12 -30.51
N ILE A 185 2.57 -0.90 -29.91
CA ILE A 185 4.03 -0.94 -29.73
C ILE A 185 4.77 -1.16 -31.04
N LEU A 186 4.22 -2.02 -31.91
CA LEU A 186 4.80 -2.23 -33.24
C LEU A 186 4.77 -0.95 -34.06
N ASP A 187 3.65 -0.22 -34.04
CA ASP A 187 3.50 1.04 -34.77
C ASP A 187 4.41 2.14 -34.21
N ARG A 188 4.47 2.28 -32.88
CA ARG A 188 5.40 3.20 -32.19
C ARG A 188 6.87 2.95 -32.56
N ASP A 189 7.26 1.67 -32.64
CA ASP A 189 8.63 1.26 -32.98
C ASP A 189 8.85 1.17 -34.51
N GLY A 190 7.90 1.63 -35.33
CA GLY A 190 7.99 1.63 -36.80
C GLY A 190 8.10 0.24 -37.41
N HIS A 191 7.58 -0.78 -36.73
CA HIS A 191 7.70 -2.20 -37.07
C HIS A 191 9.16 -2.69 -37.18
N GLN A 192 10.10 -1.98 -36.56
CA GLN A 192 11.52 -2.31 -36.62
C GLN A 192 11.98 -2.97 -35.32
N CYS A 193 12.96 -3.88 -35.45
CA CYS A 193 13.61 -4.46 -34.29
C CYS A 193 14.55 -3.43 -33.64
N TYR A 194 14.59 -3.37 -32.31
CA TYR A 194 15.55 -2.53 -31.59
C TYR A 194 17.02 -2.67 -32.04
N PHE A 195 17.44 -3.88 -32.46
CA PHE A 195 18.80 -4.14 -32.92
C PHE A 195 18.97 -4.02 -34.45
N TYR A 196 17.99 -3.47 -35.16
CA TYR A 196 17.95 -3.44 -36.63
C TYR A 196 19.19 -2.79 -37.23
N GLN A 197 19.61 -1.63 -36.73
CA GLN A 197 20.76 -0.89 -37.24
C GLN A 197 22.11 -1.46 -36.77
N ALA A 198 22.15 -2.15 -35.63
CA ALA A 198 23.42 -2.53 -34.98
C ALA A 198 23.95 -3.92 -35.37
N LYS A 199 23.11 -4.84 -35.86
CA LYS A 199 23.51 -6.26 -36.04
C LYS A 199 23.15 -6.92 -37.38
N GLY A 200 22.50 -6.21 -38.30
CA GLY A 200 22.30 -6.63 -39.71
C GLY A 200 21.48 -7.92 -39.97
N ASN A 201 21.20 -8.74 -38.95
CA ASN A 201 20.64 -10.10 -39.08
C ASN A 201 19.25 -10.24 -38.45
N CYS A 202 18.32 -9.34 -38.80
CA CYS A 202 16.94 -9.41 -38.33
C CYS A 202 16.11 -10.48 -39.05
N SER A 203 15.07 -10.99 -38.37
CA SER A 203 14.03 -11.83 -38.97
C SER A 203 12.76 -11.01 -39.20
N GLU A 204 11.91 -11.43 -40.15
CA GLU A 204 10.65 -10.76 -40.49
C GLU A 204 9.62 -10.78 -39.35
N LYS A 205 9.58 -11.88 -38.58
CA LYS A 205 8.62 -12.02 -37.47
C LYS A 205 9.02 -11.16 -36.28
N MET A 206 8.11 -10.25 -35.90
CA MET A 206 8.28 -9.33 -34.78
C MET A 206 7.46 -9.74 -33.54
N HIS A 207 8.11 -9.58 -32.38
CA HIS A 207 7.59 -9.85 -31.05
C HIS A 207 7.74 -8.62 -30.17
N VAL A 208 6.81 -8.47 -29.24
CA VAL A 208 6.90 -7.47 -28.17
C VAL A 208 7.51 -8.14 -26.94
N HIS A 209 8.59 -7.56 -26.44
CA HIS A 209 9.36 -8.06 -25.31
C HIS A 209 9.31 -7.10 -24.12
N HIS A 210 9.33 -7.64 -22.90
CA HIS A 210 9.46 -6.83 -21.69
C HIS A 210 10.92 -6.51 -21.39
N ILE A 211 11.29 -5.23 -21.31
CA ILE A 211 12.64 -4.78 -20.96
C ILE A 211 13.02 -5.28 -19.57
N VAL A 212 12.17 -5.00 -18.57
CA VAL A 212 12.19 -5.70 -17.28
C VAL A 212 11.26 -6.90 -17.39
N TYR A 213 11.80 -8.11 -17.27
CA TYR A 213 11.01 -9.34 -17.36
C TYR A 213 9.79 -9.33 -16.46
N ARG A 214 8.71 -9.93 -16.94
CA ARG A 214 7.48 -10.10 -16.17
C ARG A 214 7.71 -10.92 -14.89
N SER A 215 8.60 -11.91 -14.92
CA SER A 215 9.03 -12.69 -13.75
C SER A 215 9.70 -11.82 -12.70
N SER A 216 10.45 -10.80 -13.12
CA SER A 216 11.12 -9.81 -12.27
C SER A 216 10.21 -8.63 -11.88
N GLY A 217 8.89 -8.72 -12.11
CA GLY A 217 7.92 -7.70 -11.73
C GLY A 217 7.67 -6.59 -12.76
N GLY A 218 8.18 -6.75 -13.98
CA GLY A 218 7.93 -5.83 -15.10
C GLY A 218 6.44 -5.66 -15.42
N THR A 219 6.04 -4.42 -15.71
CA THR A 219 4.66 -4.08 -16.08
C THR A 219 4.42 -4.17 -17.58
N ASP A 220 3.18 -4.37 -18.00
CA ASP A 220 2.75 -4.27 -19.41
C ASP A 220 2.59 -2.81 -19.88
N ALA A 221 3.23 -1.85 -19.19
CA ALA A 221 3.25 -0.46 -19.60
C ALA A 221 4.03 -0.34 -20.91
N PRO A 222 3.59 0.46 -21.90
CA PRO A 222 4.28 0.56 -23.18
C PRO A 222 5.76 0.94 -23.06
N SER A 223 6.11 1.77 -22.07
CA SER A 223 7.49 2.16 -21.75
C SER A 223 8.39 1.01 -21.29
N ASN A 224 7.84 -0.11 -20.82
CA ASN A 224 8.58 -1.32 -20.46
C ASN A 224 8.58 -2.36 -21.59
N LEU A 225 8.01 -2.03 -22.74
CA LEU A 225 7.85 -2.94 -23.86
C LEU A 225 8.61 -2.43 -25.08
N ILE A 226 9.21 -3.37 -25.82
CA ILE A 226 10.03 -3.08 -26.99
C ILE A 226 9.84 -4.12 -28.09
N THR A 227 9.94 -3.69 -29.35
CA THR A 227 9.85 -4.57 -30.50
C THR A 227 11.18 -5.24 -30.81
N LEU A 228 11.16 -6.58 -30.85
CA LEU A 228 12.29 -7.43 -31.22
C LEU A 228 11.88 -8.43 -32.30
N CYS A 229 12.79 -8.72 -33.24
CA CYS A 229 12.58 -9.84 -34.15
C CYS A 229 12.76 -11.18 -33.42
N GLU A 230 12.17 -12.26 -33.94
CA GLU A 230 12.24 -13.61 -33.37
C GLU A 230 13.67 -14.04 -32.99
N LYS A 231 14.66 -13.81 -33.88
CA LYS A 231 16.07 -14.12 -33.63
C LYS A 231 16.63 -13.36 -32.42
N HIS A 232 16.48 -12.04 -32.40
CA HIS A 232 16.99 -11.22 -31.30
C HIS A 232 16.23 -11.44 -30.00
N HIS A 233 14.91 -11.68 -30.07
CA HIS A 233 14.10 -12.05 -28.93
C HIS A 233 14.63 -13.33 -28.25
N ALA A 234 14.94 -14.37 -29.02
CA ALA A 234 15.53 -15.60 -28.49
C ALA A 234 16.93 -15.37 -27.88
N LEU A 235 17.75 -14.52 -28.48
CA LEU A 235 19.09 -14.18 -27.98
C LEU A 235 19.05 -13.40 -26.66
N VAL A 236 18.05 -12.52 -26.48
CA VAL A 236 17.80 -11.82 -25.23
C VAL A 236 17.41 -12.80 -24.13
N HIS A 237 16.49 -13.75 -24.39
CA HIS A 237 16.16 -14.82 -23.42
C HIS A 237 17.35 -15.73 -23.07
N LYS A 238 18.29 -15.90 -24.00
CA LYS A 238 19.53 -16.66 -23.77
C LYS A 238 20.64 -15.83 -23.10
N ASN A 239 20.36 -14.61 -22.66
CA ASN A 239 21.32 -13.66 -22.08
C ASN A 239 22.53 -13.33 -22.99
N ARG A 240 22.43 -13.57 -24.30
CA ARG A 240 23.49 -13.27 -25.28
C ARG A 240 23.41 -11.85 -25.83
N LEU A 241 22.27 -11.18 -25.62
CA LEU A 241 22.05 -9.77 -25.93
C LEU A 241 21.43 -9.10 -24.71
N LYS A 242 21.93 -7.90 -24.38
CA LYS A 242 21.37 -7.07 -23.32
C LYS A 242 20.64 -5.89 -23.95
N LEU A 243 19.43 -5.64 -23.48
CA LEU A 243 18.70 -4.41 -23.80
C LEU A 243 19.28 -3.27 -22.96
N GLY A 244 19.37 -2.07 -23.55
CA GLY A 244 19.73 -0.88 -22.79
C GLY A 244 18.73 -0.66 -21.65
N ILE A 245 19.21 -0.53 -20.42
CA ILE A 245 18.36 -0.31 -19.25
C ILE A 245 17.85 1.13 -19.32
N VAL A 246 16.71 1.35 -19.94
CA VAL A 246 15.96 2.59 -19.73
C VAL A 246 15.36 2.49 -18.32
N GLN A 247 15.80 3.34 -17.39
CA GLN A 247 15.25 3.38 -16.03
C GLN A 247 13.78 3.81 -16.10
N PHE A 248 12.87 2.85 -16.20
CA PHE A 248 11.44 3.12 -16.11
C PHE A 248 11.00 3.21 -14.64
N LYS A 249 10.58 4.40 -14.19
CA LYS A 249 9.90 4.56 -12.91
C LYS A 249 8.44 4.14 -13.05
N SER A 250 8.11 2.95 -12.53
CA SER A 250 6.72 2.47 -12.51
C SER A 250 5.84 3.37 -11.65
N LEU A 251 4.80 3.94 -12.24
CA LEU A 251 3.80 4.76 -11.54
C LEU A 251 2.72 3.92 -10.83
N LYS A 252 2.83 2.59 -10.90
CA LYS A 252 1.84 1.64 -10.37
C LYS A 252 1.49 1.89 -8.90
N SER A 253 2.50 2.14 -8.05
CA SER A 253 2.26 2.40 -6.63
C SER A 253 1.51 3.71 -6.42
N ALA A 254 1.87 4.77 -7.15
CA ALA A 254 1.22 6.07 -7.07
C ALA A 254 -0.25 5.99 -7.51
N THR A 255 -0.53 5.38 -8.67
CA THR A 255 -1.91 5.20 -9.17
C THR A 255 -2.77 4.42 -8.18
N ILE A 256 -2.24 3.34 -7.60
CA ILE A 256 -2.97 2.55 -6.60
C ILE A 256 -3.23 3.40 -5.35
N MET A 257 -2.26 4.17 -4.89
CA MET A 257 -2.44 5.01 -3.69
C MET A 257 -3.43 6.14 -3.93
N ASN A 258 -3.52 6.73 -5.12
CA ASN A 258 -4.58 7.69 -5.43
C ASN A 258 -5.97 7.08 -5.31
N ILE A 259 -6.17 5.88 -5.87
CA ILE A 259 -7.46 5.17 -5.76
C ILE A 259 -7.77 4.88 -4.29
N VAL A 260 -6.77 4.44 -3.51
CA VAL A 260 -6.92 4.19 -2.06
C VAL A 260 -7.31 5.47 -1.33
N ASN A 261 -6.61 6.58 -1.59
CA ASN A 261 -6.80 7.86 -0.92
C ASN A 261 -8.17 8.47 -1.20
N ASN A 262 -8.61 8.46 -2.47
CA ASN A 262 -9.96 8.90 -2.83
C ASN A 262 -11.02 8.06 -2.11
N GLN A 263 -10.85 6.73 -2.06
CA GLN A 263 -11.76 5.84 -1.35
C GLN A 263 -11.73 6.02 0.17
N LEU A 264 -10.59 6.37 0.75
CA LEU A 264 -10.49 6.68 2.18
C LEU A 264 -11.22 7.98 2.52
N CYS A 265 -11.10 9.03 1.69
CA CYS A 265 -11.85 10.28 1.88
C CYS A 265 -13.36 10.04 1.86
N HIS A 266 -13.86 9.26 0.90
CA HIS A 266 -15.28 8.92 0.84
C HIS A 266 -15.76 8.12 2.06
N LYS A 267 -14.92 7.22 2.59
CA LYS A 267 -15.27 6.39 3.75
C LYS A 267 -15.07 7.09 5.09
N LEU A 268 -14.32 8.18 5.13
CA LEU A 268 -13.99 8.96 6.32
C LEU A 268 -14.25 10.45 6.04
N PRO A 269 -15.52 10.87 5.93
CA PRO A 269 -15.87 12.24 5.55
C PRO A 269 -15.43 13.28 6.59
N THR A 270 -15.19 12.87 7.85
CA THR A 270 -14.73 13.74 8.93
C THR A 270 -13.21 13.90 8.99
N ALA A 271 -12.46 13.17 8.16
CA ALA A 271 -11.00 13.27 8.14
C ALA A 271 -10.55 14.49 7.33
N GLN A 272 -9.61 15.26 7.88
CA GLN A 272 -8.95 16.32 7.15
C GLN A 272 -7.87 15.75 6.25
N THR A 273 -7.66 16.38 5.11
CA THR A 273 -6.62 15.99 4.15
C THR A 273 -5.47 16.99 4.17
N THR A 274 -4.26 16.47 3.99
CA THR A 274 -3.03 17.28 3.85
C THR A 274 -2.26 16.82 2.62
N PHE A 275 -1.42 17.68 2.07
CA PHE A 275 -0.65 17.36 0.87
C PHE A 275 0.81 17.03 1.20
N GLY A 276 1.39 16.09 0.46
CA GLY A 276 2.76 15.64 0.74
C GLY A 276 3.88 16.66 0.49
N TYR A 277 3.61 17.75 -0.23
CA TYR A 277 4.57 18.85 -0.30
C TYR A 277 4.59 19.66 1.00
N MET A 278 3.44 19.83 1.66
CA MET A 278 3.33 20.52 2.94
C MET A 278 4.03 19.73 4.04
N THR A 279 3.84 18.40 4.06
CA THR A 279 4.51 17.51 5.02
C THR A 279 6.04 17.61 4.88
N LYS A 280 6.56 17.65 3.65
CA LYS A 280 8.00 17.84 3.40
C LYS A 280 8.54 19.16 3.94
N ILE A 281 7.81 20.27 3.74
CA ILE A 281 8.23 21.61 4.21
C ILE A 281 8.27 21.61 5.74
N LEU A 282 7.18 21.22 6.39
CA LEU A 282 7.07 21.19 7.85
C LEU A 282 8.10 20.24 8.48
N ARG A 283 8.35 19.08 7.87
CA ARG A 283 9.40 18.15 8.34
C ARG A 283 10.79 18.79 8.32
N THR A 284 11.08 19.57 7.28
CA THR A 284 12.37 20.26 7.13
C THR A 284 12.52 21.37 8.17
N GLN A 285 11.44 22.12 8.43
CA GLN A 285 11.40 23.14 9.49
C GLN A 285 11.65 22.54 10.88
N LEU A 286 11.11 21.34 11.14
CA LEU A 286 11.31 20.62 12.42
C LEU A 286 12.64 19.82 12.47
N GLY A 287 13.49 19.88 11.44
CA GLY A 287 14.78 19.17 11.42
C GLY A 287 14.67 17.63 11.48
N LEU A 288 13.53 17.06 11.08
CA LEU A 288 13.28 15.62 11.22
C LEU A 288 13.77 14.83 10.00
N ALA A 289 14.37 13.66 10.26
CA ALA A 289 14.74 12.72 9.21
C ALA A 289 13.51 12.13 8.49
N LYS A 290 13.68 11.71 7.23
CA LYS A 290 12.61 11.09 6.44
C LYS A 290 12.26 9.70 7.00
N SER A 291 11.05 9.56 7.52
CA SER A 291 10.44 8.28 7.91
C SER A 291 8.91 8.41 7.85
N HIS A 292 8.21 7.29 7.70
CA HIS A 292 6.75 7.32 7.62
C HIS A 292 6.14 7.77 8.96
N ALA A 293 6.74 7.38 10.09
CA ALA A 293 6.28 7.85 11.39
C ALA A 293 6.49 9.35 11.61
N ASN A 294 7.62 9.91 11.14
CA ASN A 294 7.88 11.35 11.25
C ASN A 294 6.95 12.13 10.33
N ASP A 295 6.68 11.62 9.12
CA ASP A 295 5.72 12.22 8.20
C ASP A 295 4.32 12.23 8.83
N ALA A 296 3.89 11.13 9.44
CA ALA A 296 2.63 11.05 10.20
C ALA A 296 2.55 11.99 11.42
N TYR A 297 3.66 12.20 12.12
CA TYR A 297 3.75 13.16 13.23
C TYR A 297 3.52 14.60 12.77
N VAL A 298 4.17 14.98 11.67
CA VAL A 298 3.99 16.29 11.03
C VAL A 298 2.54 16.47 10.54
N ILE A 299 1.97 15.43 9.91
CA ILE A 299 0.57 15.44 9.43
C ILE A 299 -0.42 15.68 10.58
N ALA A 300 -0.11 15.19 11.78
CA ALA A 300 -0.97 15.38 12.94
C ALA A 300 -1.02 16.85 13.43
N GLY A 301 -0.14 17.73 12.93
CA GLY A 301 -0.07 19.15 13.28
C GLY A 301 0.84 19.44 14.48
N SER A 302 1.96 18.73 14.57
CA SER A 302 2.92 18.84 15.67
C SER A 302 3.75 20.13 15.60
N ASN A 303 3.92 20.80 16.75
CA ASN A 303 4.76 21.97 16.97
C ASN A 303 5.59 21.74 18.25
N ASP A 304 6.63 20.90 18.18
CA ASP A 304 7.57 20.58 19.29
C ASP A 304 7.07 19.76 20.49
N GLN A 305 6.08 18.88 20.30
CA GLN A 305 5.67 17.96 21.38
C GLN A 305 6.72 16.88 21.69
N GLN A 306 6.77 16.42 22.94
CA GLN A 306 7.66 15.32 23.34
C GLN A 306 7.37 14.05 22.54
N ARG A 307 8.39 13.53 21.84
CA ARG A 307 8.26 12.37 20.96
C ARG A 307 8.35 11.03 21.68
N LEU A 308 7.71 10.03 21.09
CA LEU A 308 7.83 8.63 21.51
C LEU A 308 8.74 7.84 20.56
N PRO A 309 9.36 6.76 21.05
CA PRO A 309 10.07 5.84 20.16
C PRO A 309 9.10 5.18 19.17
N THR A 310 9.49 5.17 17.90
CA THR A 310 8.68 4.59 16.83
C THR A 310 8.59 3.08 16.93
N LEU A 311 7.36 2.55 16.97
CA LEU A 311 7.08 1.12 16.95
C LEU A 311 7.01 0.59 15.53
N LYS A 312 7.75 -0.45 15.21
CA LYS A 312 7.62 -1.17 13.92
C LYS A 312 6.63 -2.32 14.09
N LEU A 313 5.50 -2.25 13.40
CA LEU A 313 4.42 -3.23 13.52
C LEU A 313 4.19 -3.97 12.20
N LEU A 314 3.82 -5.24 12.32
CA LEU A 314 3.45 -6.09 11.19
C LEU A 314 2.15 -6.82 11.50
N PHE A 315 1.12 -6.60 10.68
CA PHE A 315 -0.11 -7.40 10.78
C PHE A 315 0.07 -8.76 10.12
N LYS A 316 0.34 -9.77 10.95
CA LYS A 316 0.37 -11.17 10.52
C LYS A 316 -1.04 -11.74 10.39
N ARG A 317 -1.17 -12.80 9.57
CA ARG A 317 -2.41 -13.57 9.48
C ARG A 317 -2.52 -14.50 10.66
N LYS A 318 -3.76 -14.75 11.10
CA LYS A 318 -4.06 -15.79 12.09
C LYS A 318 -3.63 -17.18 11.58
N ASN A 319 -3.80 -17.42 10.27
CA ASN A 319 -3.37 -18.65 9.59
C ASN A 319 -2.16 -18.34 8.70
N ASP A 320 -0.95 -18.47 9.26
CA ASP A 320 0.33 -18.25 8.58
C ASP A 320 1.26 -19.48 8.72
N ARG A 321 0.67 -20.68 8.68
CA ARG A 321 1.40 -21.95 8.85
C ARG A 321 2.30 -22.23 7.64
N SER A 322 3.39 -22.97 7.86
CA SER A 322 4.32 -23.41 6.81
C SER A 322 3.61 -24.11 5.64
N LEU A 323 2.60 -24.94 5.90
CA LEU A 323 1.77 -25.61 4.89
C LEU A 323 1.03 -24.66 3.92
N GLN A 324 0.84 -23.40 4.31
CA GLN A 324 0.15 -22.36 3.53
C GLN A 324 1.13 -21.35 2.90
N LYS A 325 2.40 -21.41 3.30
CA LYS A 325 3.51 -20.74 2.63
C LYS A 325 4.03 -21.72 1.59
N GLN A 326 4.08 -21.32 0.32
CA GLN A 326 4.80 -22.15 -0.64
C GLN A 326 6.25 -22.31 -0.13
N PRO A 327 6.84 -23.52 -0.21
CA PRO A 327 8.29 -23.57 -0.32
C PRO A 327 8.64 -22.78 -1.59
N LEU A 328 9.51 -21.78 -1.46
CA LEU A 328 10.17 -21.16 -2.61
C LEU A 328 10.88 -22.30 -3.35
N LYS A 329 10.24 -22.84 -4.39
CA LYS A 329 10.85 -23.91 -5.20
C LYS A 329 11.89 -23.26 -6.12
N GLY A 330 13.15 -23.57 -5.84
CA GLY A 330 14.24 -23.72 -6.81
C GLY A 330 14.86 -22.43 -7.34
N GLY A 331 16.11 -22.18 -6.93
CA GLY A 331 17.10 -21.52 -7.77
C GLY A 331 17.68 -22.48 -8.80
#